data_AF-A0A560GD87-F1
#
_entry.id   AF-A0A560GD87-F1
#
_cell.length_a   1.000
_cell.length_b   1.000
_cell.length_c   1.000
_cell.angle_alpha   90.00
_cell.angle_beta   90.00
_cell.angle_gamma   90.00
#
_symmetry.space_group_name_H-M   'P 1'
#
loop_
_entity.id
_entity.type
_entity.pdbx_description
1 polymer ?
#
loop_
_entity_poly.entity_id
_entity_poly.type
_entity_poly.pdbx_seq_one_letter_code
_entity_poly.pdbx_strand_id
1 'polypeptide(L)'
;MSGAIPFDYASQQAPLIVVEGQLGEQAEKGRIVVDTGATAPFPIFLSVSRAQRLHLPLSGDVTPDSSTAIGGGPQTYREGELPAFSIGPVKLEHAKVAVLPMIDAMTRQVGTPIDGIVGYQFLRNYRFSIDYVAHQIDFAAAMGRDADALSFSLGLKKPLILVQATVNGTGPFTFEIDTGATVTTLSPEAAERAGVVATGNGVLGGAGGSVAVRRGDARVTLGPVSYDLRNLSISDRLSAISSATGSTVEGILGLDFLYRTRLTIDYPSAKVWIVGTSPSRTQ
;
A
#
# COMPACT_ATOMS: atom_id res chain seq x y z
N MET A 1 25.44 -5.99 8.91
CA MET A 1 24.59 -5.09 9.72
C MET A 1 23.16 -5.37 9.33
N SER A 2 22.26 -5.58 10.29
CA SER A 2 20.86 -5.95 9.99
C SER A 2 20.14 -4.80 9.28
N GLY A 3 19.53 -5.06 8.13
CA GLY A 3 18.68 -4.12 7.40
C GLY A 3 17.22 -4.12 7.87
N ALA A 4 16.90 -4.95 8.87
CA ALA A 4 15.57 -5.12 9.42
C ALA A 4 15.20 -4.03 10.42
N ILE A 5 14.02 -3.44 10.24
CA ILE A 5 13.38 -2.50 11.16
C ILE A 5 12.02 -3.04 11.60
N PRO A 6 11.60 -2.81 12.85
CA PRO A 6 10.27 -3.17 13.29
C PRO A 6 9.22 -2.26 12.65
N PHE A 7 8.00 -2.76 12.53
CA PHE A 7 6.82 -1.95 12.24
C PHE A 7 5.71 -2.25 13.24
N ASP A 8 4.82 -1.28 13.42
CA ASP A 8 3.56 -1.44 14.15
C ASP A 8 2.38 -1.23 13.21
N TYR A 9 1.18 -1.62 13.64
CA TYR A 9 -0.05 -1.24 12.98
C TYR A 9 -0.56 0.11 13.49
N ALA A 10 -1.04 0.97 12.59
CA ALA A 10 -1.48 2.32 12.94
C ALA A 10 -2.60 2.32 14.01
N SER A 11 -3.59 1.42 13.85
CA SER A 11 -4.58 1.05 14.88
C SER A 11 -5.18 -0.33 14.58
N GLN A 12 -6.02 -0.85 15.49
CA GLN A 12 -6.76 -2.10 15.24
C GLN A 12 -7.81 -1.95 14.12
N GLN A 13 -8.39 -0.76 13.97
CA GLN A 13 -9.45 -0.48 13.00
C GLN A 13 -8.91 -0.10 11.62
N ALA A 14 -7.68 0.40 11.56
CA ALA A 14 -6.96 0.74 10.33
C ALA A 14 -5.52 0.24 10.44
N PRO A 15 -5.29 -1.08 10.29
CA PRO A 15 -4.01 -1.74 10.55
C PRO A 15 -2.96 -1.49 9.45
N LEU A 16 -2.66 -0.23 9.15
CA LEU A 16 -1.64 0.15 8.18
C LEU A 16 -0.26 -0.04 8.79
N ILE A 17 0.70 -0.49 7.98
CA ILE A 17 2.10 -0.67 8.40
C ILE A 17 2.70 0.70 8.68
N VAL A 18 3.20 0.90 9.90
CA VAL A 18 3.86 2.12 10.35
C VAL A 18 5.25 1.80 10.87
N VAL A 19 6.25 2.48 10.33
CA VAL A 19 7.64 2.44 10.81
C VAL A 19 8.03 3.75 11.46
N GLU A 20 9.01 3.71 12.36
CA GLU A 20 9.66 4.93 12.84
C GLU A 20 10.67 5.42 11.80
N GLY A 21 10.59 6.72 11.47
CA GLY A 21 11.57 7.41 10.66
C GLY A 21 12.09 8.68 11.34
N GLN A 22 13.14 9.27 10.78
CA GLN A 22 13.69 10.57 11.21
C GLN A 22 13.44 11.62 10.13
N LEU A 23 13.04 12.82 10.53
CA LEU A 23 12.67 13.91 9.62
C LEU A 23 13.38 15.22 10.01
N GLY A 24 13.86 15.94 8.99
CA GLY A 24 14.52 17.23 9.15
C GLY A 24 15.94 17.15 9.69
N GLU A 25 16.60 18.31 9.75
CA GLU A 25 18.02 18.41 10.18
C GLU A 25 18.22 17.96 11.63
N GLN A 26 17.22 18.12 12.47
CA GLN A 26 17.24 17.72 13.88
C GLN A 26 16.91 16.24 14.10
N ALA A 27 16.71 15.47 13.03
CA ALA A 27 16.38 14.04 13.07
C ALA A 27 15.16 13.73 13.98
N GLU A 28 14.12 14.55 13.87
CA GLU A 28 12.91 14.37 14.67
C GLU A 28 12.23 13.04 14.33
N LYS A 29 11.84 12.27 15.35
CA LYS A 29 11.08 11.03 15.14
C LYS A 29 9.72 11.33 14.51
N GLY A 30 9.33 10.49 13.56
CA GLY A 30 7.98 10.48 13.00
C GLY A 30 7.51 9.08 12.62
N ARG A 31 6.19 8.96 12.53
CA ARG A 31 5.49 7.71 12.21
C ARG A 31 5.10 7.70 10.75
N ILE A 32 5.72 6.79 10.00
CA ILE A 32 5.63 6.77 8.54
C ILE A 32 4.91 5.52 8.07
N VAL A 33 3.85 5.70 7.30
CA VAL A 33 3.14 4.59 6.66
C VAL A 33 3.92 4.11 5.44
N VAL A 34 3.98 2.81 5.25
CA VAL A 34 4.55 2.19 4.04
C VAL A 34 3.41 1.74 3.13
N ASP A 35 3.26 2.40 1.99
CA ASP A 35 2.11 2.26 1.08
C ASP A 35 2.59 2.03 -0.36
N THR A 36 2.53 0.78 -0.83
CA THR A 36 2.89 0.42 -2.21
C THR A 36 1.93 0.97 -3.27
N GLY A 37 0.70 1.36 -2.89
CA GLY A 37 -0.29 2.02 -3.75
C GLY A 37 -0.07 3.53 -3.90
N ALA A 38 0.80 4.15 -3.10
CA ALA A 38 1.15 5.56 -3.20
C ALA A 38 2.19 5.81 -4.32
N THR A 39 1.71 6.22 -5.51
CA THR A 39 2.54 6.33 -6.72
C THR A 39 2.76 7.73 -7.27
N ALA A 40 2.29 8.79 -6.60
CA ALA A 40 2.53 10.16 -7.07
C ALA A 40 4.05 10.46 -7.08
N PRO A 41 4.54 11.45 -7.85
CA PRO A 41 5.96 11.65 -8.12
C PRO A 41 6.74 12.29 -6.94
N PHE A 42 6.39 11.93 -5.69
CA PHE A 42 7.05 12.37 -4.47
C PHE A 42 7.57 11.15 -3.71
N PRO A 43 8.85 11.11 -3.30
CA PRO A 43 9.35 10.05 -2.43
C PRO A 43 8.64 10.03 -1.07
N ILE A 44 8.19 11.18 -0.57
CA ILE A 44 7.57 11.30 0.75
C ILE A 44 6.35 12.20 0.64
N PHE A 45 5.25 11.73 1.22
CA PHE A 45 4.06 12.52 1.50
C PHE A 45 4.06 12.87 2.98
N LEU A 46 3.78 14.13 3.34
CA LEU A 46 3.91 14.63 4.71
C LEU A 46 2.59 15.23 5.20
N SER A 47 2.28 15.09 6.49
CA SER A 47 1.15 15.80 7.08
C SER A 47 1.39 17.31 7.15
N VAL A 48 0.32 18.10 7.13
CA VAL A 48 0.41 19.57 7.29
C VAL A 48 0.99 19.90 8.66
N SER A 49 0.55 19.18 9.70
CA SER A 49 1.03 19.40 11.07
C SER A 49 2.54 19.17 11.17
N ARG A 50 3.06 18.13 10.50
CA ARG A 50 4.50 17.83 10.51
C ARG A 50 5.30 18.84 9.69
N ALA A 51 4.80 19.24 8.51
CA ALA A 51 5.45 20.28 7.70
C ALA A 51 5.56 21.62 8.45
N GLN A 52 4.52 22.01 9.18
CA GLN A 52 4.51 23.23 10.00
C GLN A 52 5.50 23.16 11.16
N ARG A 53 5.55 22.03 11.85
CA ARG A 53 6.50 21.79 12.95
C ARG A 53 7.96 21.86 12.50
N LEU A 54 8.24 21.36 11.29
CA LEU A 54 9.55 21.44 10.66
C LEU A 54 9.83 22.79 9.99
N HIS A 55 8.89 23.74 10.04
CA HIS A 55 8.99 25.06 9.41
C HIS A 55 9.34 25.02 7.91
N LEU A 56 8.83 24.02 7.18
CA LEU A 56 9.14 23.86 5.77
C LEU A 56 8.56 25.02 4.94
N PRO A 57 9.34 25.65 4.05
CA PRO A 57 8.81 26.50 3.01
C PRO A 57 7.95 25.67 2.05
N LEU A 58 6.70 26.10 1.82
CA LEU A 58 5.74 25.36 0.99
C LEU A 58 5.22 26.22 -0.16
N SER A 59 4.99 25.59 -1.31
CA SER A 59 4.32 26.21 -2.46
C SER A 59 2.88 26.63 -2.15
N GLY A 60 2.18 27.20 -3.13
CA GLY A 60 0.71 27.28 -3.11
C GLY A 60 0.07 25.89 -3.29
N ASP A 61 -1.25 25.84 -3.16
CA ASP A 61 -2.03 24.60 -3.33
C ASP A 61 -2.00 24.14 -4.79
N VAL A 62 -1.81 22.83 -4.97
CA VAL A 62 -1.85 22.13 -6.24
C VAL A 62 -2.99 21.12 -6.20
N THR A 63 -3.84 21.12 -7.23
CA THR A 63 -4.87 20.10 -7.43
C THR A 63 -4.44 19.19 -8.57
N PRO A 64 -4.26 17.87 -8.35
CA PRO A 64 -3.87 16.96 -9.42
C PRO A 64 -5.01 16.68 -10.39
N ASP A 65 -4.68 16.49 -11.67
CA ASP A 65 -5.66 16.18 -12.73
C ASP A 65 -6.34 14.82 -12.54
N SER A 66 -5.72 13.89 -11.83
CA SER A 66 -6.29 12.56 -11.53
C SER A 66 -5.74 11.95 -10.24
N SER A 67 -6.58 11.20 -9.54
CA SER A 67 -6.24 10.47 -8.30
C SER A 67 -6.62 8.99 -8.42
N THR A 68 -5.82 8.12 -7.82
CA THR A 68 -6.14 6.68 -7.62
C THR A 68 -6.80 6.44 -6.27
N ALA A 69 -6.98 7.49 -5.46
CA ALA A 69 -7.60 7.38 -4.15
C ALA A 69 -9.08 6.96 -4.23
N ILE A 70 -9.50 6.07 -3.33
CA ILE A 70 -10.91 5.73 -3.14
C ILE A 70 -11.68 6.94 -2.59
N GLY A 71 -12.87 7.20 -3.15
CA GLY A 71 -13.80 8.23 -2.67
C GLY A 71 -14.05 9.41 -3.62
N GLY A 72 -13.14 9.67 -4.56
CA GLY A 72 -13.35 10.65 -5.64
C GLY A 72 -13.22 12.13 -5.26
N GLY A 73 -13.01 12.45 -3.98
CA GLY A 73 -12.70 13.81 -3.53
C GLY A 73 -11.34 14.30 -4.03
N PRO A 74 -11.20 15.60 -4.40
CA PRO A 74 -9.92 16.16 -4.84
C PRO A 74 -8.89 16.06 -3.73
N GLN A 75 -7.64 15.75 -4.10
CA GLN A 75 -6.52 15.64 -3.18
C GLN A 75 -5.56 16.80 -3.40
N THR A 76 -5.87 17.95 -2.79
CA THR A 76 -4.94 19.08 -2.85
C THR A 76 -3.69 18.80 -2.04
N TYR A 77 -2.56 19.29 -2.53
CA TYR A 77 -1.28 19.19 -1.84
C TYR A 77 -0.47 20.46 -2.04
N ARG A 78 0.51 20.67 -1.16
CA ARG A 78 1.54 21.71 -1.33
C ARG A 78 2.89 21.03 -1.50
N GLU A 79 3.76 21.57 -2.33
CA GLU A 79 5.11 21.06 -2.49
C GLU A 79 6.06 21.71 -1.49
N GLY A 80 7.03 20.95 -1.02
CA GLY A 80 8.13 21.44 -0.21
C GLY A 80 9.38 20.59 -0.42
N GLU A 81 10.42 20.90 0.35
CA GLU A 81 11.64 20.12 0.40
C GLU A 81 11.95 19.75 1.86
N LEU A 82 12.23 18.47 2.10
CA LEU A 82 12.63 17.96 3.40
C LEU A 82 14.17 17.78 3.39
N PRO A 83 14.92 18.53 4.24
CA PRO A 83 16.37 18.53 4.19
C PRO A 83 17.01 17.16 4.42
N ALA A 84 16.44 16.38 5.34
CA ALA A 84 16.89 15.04 5.65
C ALA A 84 15.71 14.14 6.01
N PHE A 85 15.76 12.90 5.56
CA PHE A 85 14.80 11.86 5.89
C PHE A 85 15.49 10.50 6.00
N SER A 86 15.06 9.68 6.96
CA SER A 86 15.50 8.29 6.99
C SER A 86 14.46 7.33 7.55
N ILE A 87 14.47 6.11 7.01
CA ILE A 87 13.79 4.91 7.53
C ILE A 87 14.82 3.80 7.52
N GLY A 88 15.15 3.26 8.70
CA GLY A 88 16.17 2.21 8.82
C GLY A 88 17.49 2.60 8.14
N PRO A 89 18.02 1.79 7.22
CA PRO A 89 19.27 2.09 6.52
C PRO A 89 19.11 3.09 5.36
N VAL A 90 17.87 3.39 4.95
CA VAL A 90 17.60 4.25 3.79
C VAL A 90 17.58 5.71 4.23
N LYS A 91 18.38 6.54 3.55
CA LYS A 91 18.48 7.98 3.79
C LYS A 91 18.21 8.74 2.50
N LEU A 92 17.50 9.85 2.62
CA LEU A 92 17.33 10.84 1.58
C LEU A 92 17.75 12.21 2.12
N GLU A 93 18.41 12.98 1.25
CA GLU A 93 18.75 14.38 1.49
C GLU A 93 18.00 15.22 0.46
N HIS A 94 17.57 16.42 0.85
CA HIS A 94 16.85 17.35 -0.01
C HIS A 94 15.68 16.70 -0.77
N ALA A 95 14.88 15.91 -0.05
CA ALA A 95 13.80 15.15 -0.66
C ALA A 95 12.62 16.06 -0.99
N LYS A 96 12.17 16.08 -2.26
CA LYS A 96 10.91 16.71 -2.64
C LYS A 96 9.76 16.04 -1.90
N VAL A 97 8.89 16.81 -1.26
CA VAL A 97 7.72 16.29 -0.53
C VAL A 97 6.43 16.89 -1.04
N ALA A 98 5.35 16.10 -0.98
CA ALA A 98 4.00 16.62 -1.07
C ALA A 98 3.38 16.65 0.33
N VAL A 99 2.85 17.81 0.73
CA VAL A 99 2.19 18.03 2.02
C VAL A 99 0.70 17.96 1.82
N LEU A 100 0.02 17.02 2.48
CA LEU A 100 -1.40 16.73 2.23
C LEU A 100 -2.24 16.79 3.52
N PRO A 101 -3.35 17.56 3.52
CA PRO A 101 -4.29 17.58 4.63
C PRO A 101 -4.91 16.21 4.95
N MET A 102 -4.95 15.28 3.98
CA MET A 102 -5.51 13.94 4.19
C MET A 102 -4.75 13.14 5.26
N ILE A 103 -3.45 13.38 5.45
CA ILE A 103 -2.64 12.63 6.42
C ILE A 103 -2.99 13.08 7.86
N ASP A 104 -3.33 14.35 8.05
CA ASP A 104 -3.88 14.84 9.32
C ASP A 104 -5.29 14.29 9.57
N ALA A 105 -6.11 14.15 8.52
CA ALA A 105 -7.43 13.53 8.63
C ALA A 105 -7.33 12.04 9.01
N MET A 106 -6.39 11.33 8.40
CA MET A 106 -6.04 9.97 8.71
C MET A 106 -5.61 9.82 10.18
N THR A 107 -4.73 10.70 10.67
CA THR A 107 -4.33 10.74 12.09
C THR A 107 -5.56 10.84 13.02
N ARG A 108 -6.52 11.72 12.71
CA ARG A 108 -7.75 11.86 13.52
C ARG A 108 -8.64 10.61 13.48
N GLN A 109 -8.73 9.95 12.33
CA GLN A 109 -9.54 8.75 12.15
C GLN A 109 -8.92 7.52 12.84
N VAL A 110 -7.60 7.35 12.70
CA VAL A 110 -6.85 6.24 13.30
C VAL A 110 -6.72 6.41 14.82
N GLY A 111 -6.67 7.66 15.29
CA GLY A 111 -6.49 8.00 16.70
C GLY A 111 -5.03 7.98 17.16
N THR A 112 -4.08 7.75 16.23
CA THR A 112 -2.65 7.78 16.53
C THR A 112 -1.90 8.62 15.49
N PRO A 113 -0.81 9.31 15.86
CA PRO A 113 -0.10 10.21 14.93
C PRO A 113 0.42 9.47 13.71
N ILE A 114 0.18 10.03 12.53
CA ILE A 114 0.79 9.67 11.25
C ILE A 114 1.42 10.94 10.67
N ASP A 115 2.72 10.91 10.47
CA ASP A 115 3.51 12.07 10.04
C ASP A 115 3.74 12.09 8.53
N GLY A 116 3.77 10.92 7.91
CA GLY A 116 3.95 10.81 6.48
C GLY A 116 3.65 9.43 5.93
N ILE A 117 3.73 9.34 4.61
CA ILE A 117 3.58 8.12 3.83
C ILE A 117 4.80 8.04 2.89
N VAL A 118 5.40 6.87 2.76
CA VAL A 118 6.34 6.56 1.68
C VAL A 118 5.72 5.51 0.78
N GLY A 119 5.94 5.66 -0.53
CA GLY A 119 5.43 4.72 -1.53
C GLY A 119 6.42 4.45 -2.64
N TYR A 120 5.91 4.23 -3.85
CA TYR A 120 6.69 3.76 -4.99
C TYR A 120 7.98 4.56 -5.21
N GLN A 121 7.92 5.90 -5.19
CA GLN A 121 9.08 6.75 -5.49
C GLN A 121 10.23 6.58 -4.50
N PHE A 122 9.93 6.21 -3.24
CA PHE A 122 10.91 5.88 -2.23
C PHE A 122 11.41 4.43 -2.39
N LEU A 123 10.50 3.49 -2.65
CA LEU A 123 10.78 2.05 -2.59
C LEU A 123 11.39 1.49 -3.89
N ARG A 124 11.18 2.14 -5.04
CA ARG A 124 11.49 1.61 -6.40
C ARG A 124 12.95 1.22 -6.65
N ASN A 125 13.89 1.73 -5.85
CA ASN A 125 15.31 1.42 -5.99
C ASN A 125 15.75 0.24 -5.12
N TYR A 126 14.84 -0.33 -4.34
CA TYR A 126 15.16 -1.31 -3.31
C TYR A 126 14.50 -2.65 -3.57
N ARG A 127 15.19 -3.67 -3.05
CA ARG A 127 14.55 -4.91 -2.63
C ARG A 127 14.30 -4.82 -1.13
N PHE A 128 13.12 -5.21 -0.70
CA PHE A 128 12.78 -5.30 0.72
C PHE A 128 11.78 -6.42 0.96
N SER A 129 11.80 -6.98 2.17
CA SER A 129 10.74 -7.89 2.61
C SER A 129 9.93 -7.30 3.75
N ILE A 130 8.61 -7.48 3.69
CA ILE A 130 7.69 -7.27 4.79
C ILE A 130 7.35 -8.65 5.36
N ASP A 131 7.83 -8.91 6.58
CA ASP A 131 7.44 -10.09 7.35
C ASP A 131 6.31 -9.70 8.30
N TYR A 132 5.07 -10.03 7.90
CA TYR A 132 3.88 -9.69 8.68
C TYR A 132 3.74 -10.49 9.97
N VAL A 133 4.46 -11.60 10.11
CA VAL A 133 4.44 -12.43 11.32
C VAL A 133 5.48 -11.94 12.32
N ALA A 134 6.67 -11.59 11.84
CA ALA A 134 7.73 -11.01 12.66
C ALA A 134 7.58 -9.51 12.91
N HIS A 135 6.64 -8.84 12.23
CA HIS A 135 6.44 -7.38 12.27
C HIS A 135 7.71 -6.61 11.89
N GLN A 136 8.35 -7.02 10.78
CA GLN A 136 9.63 -6.43 10.33
C GLN A 136 9.62 -6.10 8.84
N ILE A 137 10.26 -4.98 8.50
CA ILE A 137 10.67 -4.66 7.13
C ILE A 137 12.18 -4.80 7.04
N ASP A 138 12.68 -5.60 6.10
CA ASP A 138 14.11 -5.81 5.88
C ASP A 138 14.54 -5.33 4.49
N PHE A 139 15.30 -4.23 4.44
CA PHE A 139 15.88 -3.66 3.21
C PHE A 139 17.14 -4.40 2.74
N ALA A 140 17.64 -5.36 3.53
CA ALA A 140 18.73 -6.25 3.17
C ALA A 140 18.24 -7.68 2.87
N ALA A 141 16.92 -7.88 2.72
CA ALA A 141 16.33 -9.19 2.47
C ALA A 141 17.05 -9.91 1.33
N ALA A 142 17.28 -11.21 1.46
CA ALA A 142 17.83 -12.02 0.37
C ALA A 142 16.77 -12.23 -0.73
N MET A 143 17.20 -12.39 -1.97
CA MET A 143 16.30 -12.91 -3.00
C MET A 143 15.92 -14.35 -2.66
N GLY A 144 14.66 -14.72 -2.91
CA GLY A 144 14.27 -16.11 -2.96
C GLY A 144 14.86 -16.82 -4.17
N ARG A 145 14.59 -18.12 -4.32
CA ARG A 145 14.97 -18.84 -5.54
C ARG A 145 14.18 -18.27 -6.71
N ASP A 146 14.82 -18.14 -7.87
CA ASP A 146 14.19 -17.55 -9.05
C ASP A 146 12.95 -18.33 -9.53
N ALA A 147 12.99 -19.66 -9.39
CA ALA A 147 11.87 -20.54 -9.72
C ALA A 147 10.62 -20.31 -8.85
N ASP A 148 10.77 -19.66 -7.69
CA ASP A 148 9.67 -19.35 -6.78
C ASP A 148 9.19 -17.88 -6.96
N ALA A 149 9.80 -17.11 -7.88
CA ALA A 149 9.48 -15.71 -8.10
C ALA A 149 8.22 -15.54 -8.95
N LEU A 150 7.36 -14.62 -8.54
CA LEU A 150 6.28 -14.08 -9.36
C LEU A 150 6.78 -12.81 -10.03
N SER A 151 6.70 -12.74 -11.36
CA SER A 151 6.92 -11.49 -12.08
C SER A 151 5.74 -10.55 -11.87
N PHE A 152 6.03 -9.27 -11.70
CA PHE A 152 5.01 -8.22 -11.75
C PHE A 152 5.29 -7.24 -12.87
N SER A 153 4.27 -6.50 -13.30
CA SER A 153 4.42 -5.33 -14.16
C SER A 153 4.06 -4.06 -13.39
N LEU A 154 4.55 -2.92 -13.86
CA LEU A 154 4.13 -1.62 -13.36
C LEU A 154 3.03 -1.05 -14.25
N GLY A 155 2.00 -0.45 -13.65
CA GLY A 155 0.98 0.28 -14.41
C GLY A 155 1.59 1.39 -15.28
N LEU A 156 1.05 1.58 -16.49
CA LEU A 156 1.68 2.42 -17.54
C LEU A 156 1.80 3.91 -17.19
N LYS A 157 0.77 4.47 -16.56
CA LYS A 157 0.71 5.89 -16.14
C LYS A 157 1.00 6.06 -14.66
N LYS A 158 0.65 5.04 -13.86
CA LYS A 158 0.86 5.01 -12.41
C LYS A 158 1.47 3.65 -12.05
N PRO A 159 2.70 3.61 -11.51
CA PRO A 159 3.49 2.40 -11.32
C PRO A 159 3.04 1.56 -10.11
N LEU A 160 1.78 1.10 -10.14
CA LEU A 160 1.27 0.10 -9.19
C LEU A 160 1.92 -1.26 -9.50
N ILE A 161 2.17 -2.07 -8.47
CA ILE A 161 2.66 -3.45 -8.64
C ILE A 161 1.50 -4.32 -9.09
N LEU A 162 1.50 -4.76 -10.35
CA LEU A 162 0.45 -5.60 -10.92
C LEU A 162 0.92 -7.06 -11.05
N VAL A 163 0.21 -7.97 -10.39
CA VAL A 163 0.45 -9.42 -10.39
C VAL A 163 -0.77 -10.19 -10.89
N GLN A 164 -0.54 -11.44 -11.31
CA GLN A 164 -1.61 -12.34 -11.71
C GLN A 164 -2.01 -13.25 -10.53
N ALA A 165 -3.30 -13.26 -10.19
CA ALA A 165 -3.87 -14.06 -9.11
C ALA A 165 -5.14 -14.80 -9.57
N THR A 166 -5.59 -15.80 -8.81
CA THR A 166 -6.86 -16.50 -9.07
C THR A 166 -7.83 -16.32 -7.91
N VAL A 167 -9.11 -16.34 -8.22
CA VAL A 167 -10.22 -16.23 -7.27
C VAL A 167 -11.16 -17.41 -7.50
N ASN A 168 -11.43 -18.19 -6.46
CA ASN A 168 -12.18 -19.46 -6.53
C ASN A 168 -11.67 -20.43 -7.61
N GLY A 169 -10.35 -20.41 -7.89
CA GLY A 169 -9.74 -21.21 -8.95
C GLY A 169 -9.90 -20.63 -10.36
N THR A 170 -10.66 -19.56 -10.54
CA THR A 170 -10.80 -18.84 -11.81
C THR A 170 -9.74 -17.74 -11.95
N GLY A 171 -9.25 -17.52 -13.16
CA GLY A 171 -8.28 -16.47 -13.47
C GLY A 171 -7.44 -16.80 -14.71
N PRO A 172 -6.28 -16.15 -14.89
CA PRO A 172 -5.74 -15.14 -13.99
C PRO A 172 -6.51 -13.82 -14.06
N PHE A 173 -6.56 -13.10 -12.94
CA PHE A 173 -7.03 -11.73 -12.82
C PHE A 173 -5.84 -10.84 -12.47
N THR A 174 -5.82 -9.60 -12.96
CA THR A 174 -4.77 -8.64 -12.65
C THR A 174 -5.05 -7.94 -11.32
N PHE A 175 -4.20 -8.19 -10.32
CA PHE A 175 -4.29 -7.59 -9.00
C PHE A 175 -3.18 -6.60 -8.74
N GLU A 176 -3.51 -5.50 -8.06
CA GLU A 176 -2.54 -4.65 -7.38
C GLU A 176 -2.11 -5.28 -6.04
N ILE A 177 -0.82 -5.21 -5.69
CA ILE A 177 -0.36 -5.42 -4.31
C ILE A 177 -0.33 -4.06 -3.59
N ASP A 178 -1.21 -3.88 -2.60
CA ASP A 178 -1.39 -2.61 -1.91
C ASP A 178 -1.25 -2.77 -0.37
N THR A 179 -0.11 -2.36 0.17
CA THR A 179 0.13 -2.35 1.62
C THR A 179 -0.63 -1.25 2.36
N GLY A 180 -1.20 -0.28 1.62
CA GLY A 180 -2.11 0.76 2.09
C GLY A 180 -3.58 0.35 2.11
N ALA A 181 -3.94 -0.79 1.51
CA ALA A 181 -5.30 -1.33 1.55
C ALA A 181 -5.51 -2.26 2.74
N THR A 182 -6.61 -2.07 3.49
CA THR A 182 -6.96 -2.95 4.62
C THR A 182 -7.75 -4.19 4.18
N VAL A 183 -8.48 -4.10 3.08
CA VAL A 183 -9.41 -5.15 2.60
C VAL A 183 -9.14 -5.43 1.13
N THR A 184 -9.06 -6.72 0.79
CA THR A 184 -8.96 -7.19 -0.58
C THR A 184 -10.22 -6.83 -1.34
N THR A 185 -10.06 -6.25 -2.53
CA THR A 185 -11.19 -5.74 -3.33
C THR A 185 -11.19 -6.38 -4.72
N LEU A 186 -12.36 -6.72 -5.24
CA LEU A 186 -12.59 -7.18 -6.62
C LEU A 186 -13.41 -6.16 -7.40
N SER A 187 -13.19 -6.10 -8.71
CA SER A 187 -14.17 -5.48 -9.61
C SER A 187 -15.46 -6.33 -9.67
N PRO A 188 -16.62 -5.73 -10.01
CA PRO A 188 -17.86 -6.48 -10.19
C PRO A 188 -17.73 -7.61 -11.22
N GLU A 189 -17.02 -7.37 -12.32
CA GLU A 189 -16.81 -8.33 -13.42
C GLU A 189 -15.89 -9.48 -12.99
N ALA A 190 -14.84 -9.19 -12.22
CA ALA A 190 -13.97 -10.22 -11.67
C ALA A 190 -14.71 -11.10 -10.65
N ALA A 191 -15.51 -10.47 -9.78
CA ALA A 191 -16.35 -11.18 -8.82
C ALA A 191 -17.36 -12.10 -9.52
N GLU A 192 -18.03 -11.62 -10.57
CA GLU A 192 -18.98 -12.41 -11.37
C GLU A 192 -18.28 -13.60 -12.06
N ARG A 193 -17.18 -13.35 -12.78
CA ARG A 193 -16.40 -14.40 -13.46
C ARG A 193 -15.87 -15.47 -12.50
N ALA A 194 -15.52 -15.07 -11.27
CA ALA A 194 -15.05 -15.97 -10.23
C ALA A 194 -16.17 -16.63 -9.41
N GLY A 195 -17.44 -16.36 -9.71
CA GLY A 195 -18.58 -16.91 -8.99
C GLY A 195 -18.68 -16.42 -7.53
N VAL A 196 -18.18 -15.23 -7.23
CA VAL A 196 -18.27 -14.63 -5.91
C VAL A 196 -19.67 -14.05 -5.71
N VAL A 197 -20.42 -14.65 -4.80
CA VAL A 197 -21.75 -14.17 -4.42
C VAL A 197 -21.63 -13.08 -3.37
N ALA A 198 -22.31 -11.95 -3.61
CA ALA A 198 -22.39 -10.89 -2.61
C ALA A 198 -23.27 -11.33 -1.43
N THR A 199 -22.73 -11.24 -0.22
CA THR A 199 -23.37 -11.63 1.04
C THR A 199 -23.84 -10.44 1.86
N GLY A 200 -23.46 -9.21 1.48
CA GLY A 200 -23.89 -8.00 2.16
C GLY A 200 -23.40 -6.71 1.50
N ASN A 201 -23.65 -5.60 2.18
CA ASN A 201 -23.17 -4.27 1.81
C ASN A 201 -22.21 -3.74 2.86
N GLY A 202 -21.39 -2.76 2.48
CA GLY A 202 -20.46 -2.09 3.37
C GLY A 202 -20.01 -0.74 2.84
N VAL A 203 -19.06 -0.16 3.56
CA VAL A 203 -18.40 1.09 3.18
C VAL A 203 -16.90 0.83 3.16
N LEU A 204 -16.24 1.25 2.09
CA LEU A 204 -14.79 1.28 1.97
C LEU A 204 -14.32 2.73 2.03
N GLY A 205 -13.40 3.02 2.95
CA GLY A 205 -12.77 4.34 3.07
C GLY A 205 -11.43 4.40 2.34
N GLY A 206 -11.06 5.56 1.84
CA GLY A 206 -9.71 5.88 1.40
C GLY A 206 -9.47 7.38 1.35
N ALA A 207 -8.31 7.77 0.80
CA ALA A 207 -7.84 9.16 0.79
C ALA A 207 -8.84 10.16 0.17
N GLY A 208 -9.62 9.74 -0.82
CA GLY A 208 -10.64 10.55 -1.50
C GLY A 208 -12.01 10.54 -0.83
N GLY A 209 -12.18 9.87 0.31
CA GLY A 209 -13.46 9.72 1.00
C GLY A 209 -13.94 8.26 1.09
N SER A 210 -15.24 8.07 1.28
CA SER A 210 -15.85 6.75 1.46
C SER A 210 -16.76 6.38 0.29
N VAL A 211 -16.84 5.09 -0.03
CA VAL A 211 -17.67 4.54 -1.11
C VAL A 211 -18.48 3.35 -0.61
N ALA A 212 -19.71 3.22 -1.10
CA ALA A 212 -20.49 2.01 -0.87
C ALA A 212 -19.86 0.83 -1.64
N VAL A 213 -19.83 -0.33 -1.02
CA VAL A 213 -19.33 -1.57 -1.61
C VAL A 213 -20.28 -2.72 -1.32
N ARG A 214 -20.25 -3.74 -2.16
CA ARG A 214 -20.80 -5.06 -1.80
C ARG A 214 -19.71 -5.86 -1.10
N ARG A 215 -20.11 -6.83 -0.28
CA ARG A 215 -19.20 -7.76 0.39
C ARG A 215 -19.45 -9.16 -0.11
N GLY A 216 -18.39 -9.96 -0.23
CA GLY A 216 -18.47 -11.38 -0.59
C GLY A 216 -17.38 -12.19 0.11
N ASP A 217 -17.40 -13.49 -0.14
CA ASP A 217 -16.39 -14.42 0.35
C ASP A 217 -15.78 -15.16 -0.84
N ALA A 218 -14.47 -15.35 -0.83
CA ALA A 218 -13.79 -16.08 -1.89
C ALA A 218 -12.45 -16.65 -1.45
N ARG A 219 -12.02 -17.72 -2.12
CA ARG A 219 -10.64 -18.18 -2.04
C ARG A 219 -9.78 -17.36 -2.99
N VAL A 220 -8.80 -16.61 -2.47
CA VAL A 220 -7.85 -15.85 -3.28
C VAL A 220 -6.50 -16.56 -3.27
N THR A 221 -5.86 -16.67 -4.42
CA THR A 221 -4.56 -17.36 -4.57
C THR A 221 -3.56 -16.49 -5.33
N LEU A 222 -2.39 -16.26 -4.73
CA LEU A 222 -1.24 -15.60 -5.33
C LEU A 222 -0.02 -16.53 -5.21
N GLY A 223 0.46 -17.05 -6.34
CA GLY A 223 1.55 -18.02 -6.36
C GLY A 223 1.24 -19.23 -5.47
N PRO A 224 2.13 -19.58 -4.51
CA PRO A 224 1.91 -20.72 -3.62
C PRO A 224 0.94 -20.43 -2.45
N VAL A 225 0.49 -19.18 -2.28
CA VAL A 225 -0.32 -18.76 -1.14
C VAL A 225 -1.79 -18.72 -1.54
N SER A 226 -2.64 -19.41 -0.78
CA SER A 226 -4.08 -19.46 -0.99
C SER A 226 -4.83 -19.32 0.34
N TYR A 227 -5.77 -18.37 0.42
CA TYR A 227 -6.56 -18.10 1.63
C TYR A 227 -8.05 -17.96 1.30
N ASP A 228 -8.89 -18.50 2.18
CA ASP A 228 -10.32 -18.25 2.17
C ASP A 228 -10.59 -16.91 2.90
N LEU A 229 -10.89 -15.87 2.11
CA LEU A 229 -11.17 -14.53 2.63
C LEU A 229 -12.68 -14.36 2.85
N ARG A 230 -13.01 -13.66 3.94
CA ARG A 230 -14.39 -13.30 4.30
C ARG A 230 -14.56 -11.80 4.20
N ASN A 231 -15.73 -11.35 3.73
CA ASN A 231 -16.06 -9.93 3.60
C ASN A 231 -15.09 -9.12 2.72
N LEU A 232 -14.55 -9.73 1.65
CA LEU A 232 -13.83 -8.97 0.63
C LEU A 232 -14.78 -7.92 0.02
N SER A 233 -14.23 -6.81 -0.46
CA SER A 233 -15.03 -5.76 -1.09
C SER A 233 -15.24 -6.03 -2.58
N ILE A 234 -16.41 -5.71 -3.10
CA ILE A 234 -16.70 -5.67 -4.53
C ILE A 234 -17.09 -4.25 -4.89
N SER A 235 -16.29 -3.60 -5.73
CA SER A 235 -16.42 -2.16 -6.01
C SER A 235 -16.14 -1.83 -7.47
N ASP A 236 -17.00 -1.01 -8.06
CA ASP A 236 -16.84 -0.45 -9.41
C ASP A 236 -15.68 0.57 -9.50
N ARG A 237 -15.12 1.02 -8.36
CA ARG A 237 -14.04 2.01 -8.31
C ARG A 237 -12.74 1.53 -8.93
N LEU A 238 -12.55 0.22 -9.10
CA LEU A 238 -11.39 -0.34 -9.80
C LEU A 238 -11.34 0.07 -11.28
N SER A 239 -12.49 0.42 -11.88
CA SER A 239 -12.53 0.98 -13.25
C SER A 239 -11.83 2.35 -13.34
N ALA A 240 -11.99 3.19 -12.31
CA ALA A 240 -11.34 4.50 -12.21
C ALA A 240 -9.82 4.33 -11.98
N ILE A 241 -9.43 3.37 -11.13
CA ILE A 241 -8.02 3.01 -10.92
C ILE A 241 -7.39 2.51 -12.22
N SER A 242 -8.09 1.62 -12.95
CA SER A 242 -7.63 1.13 -14.25
C SER A 242 -7.42 2.26 -15.26
N SER A 243 -8.36 3.20 -15.32
CA SER A 243 -8.28 4.38 -16.19
C SER A 243 -7.11 5.30 -15.83
N ALA A 244 -6.91 5.54 -14.53
CA ALA A 244 -5.84 6.38 -14.02
C ALA A 244 -4.44 5.77 -14.20
N THR A 245 -4.33 4.45 -14.13
CA THR A 245 -3.07 3.71 -14.31
C THR A 245 -2.78 3.40 -15.77
N GLY A 246 -3.77 3.45 -16.66
CA GLY A 246 -3.64 3.00 -18.04
C GLY A 246 -3.42 1.49 -18.15
N SER A 247 -3.81 0.72 -17.13
CA SER A 247 -3.65 -0.73 -17.08
C SER A 247 -4.88 -1.34 -16.42
N THR A 248 -5.25 -2.55 -16.81
CA THR A 248 -6.38 -3.25 -16.19
C THR A 248 -6.04 -3.60 -14.74
N VAL A 249 -6.91 -3.22 -13.80
CA VAL A 249 -6.86 -3.61 -12.39
C VAL A 249 -8.20 -4.24 -12.04
N GLU A 250 -8.21 -5.56 -11.88
CA GLU A 250 -9.41 -6.36 -11.58
C GLU A 250 -9.53 -6.67 -10.08
N GLY A 251 -8.44 -6.49 -9.33
CA GLY A 251 -8.46 -6.62 -7.88
C GLY A 251 -7.34 -5.84 -7.18
N ILE A 252 -7.46 -5.71 -5.87
CA ILE A 252 -6.45 -5.16 -4.95
C ILE A 252 -6.24 -6.21 -3.85
N LEU A 253 -5.01 -6.67 -3.65
CA LEU A 253 -4.61 -7.49 -2.52
C LEU A 253 -4.25 -6.59 -1.35
N GLY A 254 -5.14 -6.56 -0.35
CA GLY A 254 -4.96 -5.77 0.87
C GLY A 254 -4.41 -6.60 2.03
N LEU A 255 -4.37 -5.96 3.20
CA LEU A 255 -3.81 -6.55 4.41
C LEU A 255 -4.48 -7.85 4.83
N ASP A 256 -5.79 -8.00 4.65
CA ASP A 256 -6.54 -9.23 4.95
C ASP A 256 -6.04 -10.47 4.19
N PHE A 257 -5.32 -10.30 3.08
CA PHE A 257 -4.57 -11.36 2.42
C PHE A 257 -3.11 -11.40 2.90
N LEU A 258 -2.47 -10.23 3.01
CA LEU A 258 -1.02 -10.10 3.23
C LEU A 258 -0.56 -10.42 4.67
N TYR A 259 -1.39 -10.22 5.70
CA TYR A 259 -0.98 -10.26 7.13
C TYR A 259 -0.46 -11.62 7.62
N ARG A 260 -0.62 -12.69 6.84
CA ARG A 260 -0.14 -14.05 7.15
C ARG A 260 1.02 -14.46 6.26
N THR A 261 1.77 -13.49 5.75
CA THR A 261 2.80 -13.75 4.74
C THR A 261 4.12 -13.08 5.09
N ARG A 262 5.19 -13.59 4.49
CA ARG A 262 6.37 -12.80 4.21
C ARG A 262 6.35 -12.46 2.72
N LEU A 263 6.21 -11.17 2.42
CA LEU A 263 6.21 -10.61 1.09
C LEU A 263 7.58 -9.98 0.81
N THR A 264 8.29 -10.41 -0.21
CA THR A 264 9.53 -9.77 -0.68
C THR A 264 9.29 -9.15 -2.03
N ILE A 265 9.53 -7.85 -2.16
CA ILE A 265 9.41 -7.09 -3.40
C ILE A 265 10.83 -6.69 -3.82
N ASP A 266 11.21 -7.02 -5.05
CA ASP A 266 12.41 -6.54 -5.72
C ASP A 266 11.98 -5.70 -6.91
N TYR A 267 11.93 -4.37 -6.71
CA TYR A 267 11.57 -3.44 -7.76
C TYR A 267 12.55 -3.46 -8.95
N PRO A 268 13.88 -3.42 -8.75
CA PRO A 268 14.85 -3.43 -9.85
C PRO A 268 14.70 -4.62 -10.81
N SER A 269 14.34 -5.80 -10.30
CA SER A 269 14.16 -7.01 -11.13
C SER A 269 12.70 -7.34 -11.46
N ALA A 270 11.74 -6.52 -11.02
CA ALA A 270 10.31 -6.72 -11.19
C ALA A 270 9.81 -8.08 -10.70
N LYS A 271 10.31 -8.52 -9.54
CA LYS A 271 10.01 -9.83 -8.94
C LYS A 271 9.43 -9.70 -7.54
N VAL A 272 8.52 -10.60 -7.22
CA VAL A 272 7.92 -10.78 -5.91
C VAL A 272 8.07 -12.23 -5.46
N TRP A 273 8.43 -12.42 -4.19
CA TRP A 273 8.33 -13.72 -3.51
C TRP A 273 7.32 -13.59 -2.39
N ILE A 274 6.45 -14.59 -2.26
CA ILE A 274 5.47 -14.63 -1.19
C ILE A 274 5.47 -16.02 -0.55
N VAL A 275 5.64 -16.03 0.77
CA VAL A 275 5.59 -17.24 1.57
C VAL A 275 4.47 -17.08 2.58
N GLY A 276 3.49 -17.98 2.54
CA GLY A 276 2.42 -18.02 3.52
C GLY A 276 2.87 -18.76 4.77
N THR A 277 2.52 -18.27 5.95
CA THR A 277 2.60 -19.08 7.15
C THR A 277 1.33 -19.92 7.21
N SER A 278 1.46 -21.23 7.01
CA SER A 278 0.37 -22.14 7.39
C SER A 278 0.04 -21.90 8.86
N PRO A 279 -1.24 -21.80 9.27
CA PRO A 279 -1.55 -21.97 10.68
C PRO A 279 -0.94 -23.32 11.08
N SER A 280 -0.08 -23.31 12.11
CA SER A 280 0.34 -24.56 12.73
C SER A 280 -0.92 -25.39 12.95
N ARG A 281 -1.00 -26.57 12.34
CA ARG A 281 -1.96 -27.58 12.79
C ARG A 281 -1.58 -27.87 14.23
N THR A 282 -2.20 -27.18 15.18
CA THR A 282 -2.30 -27.67 16.54
C THR A 282 -3.01 -29.02 16.42
N GLN A 283 -2.25 -30.07 16.70
CA GLN A 283 -2.76 -31.42 16.94
C GLN A 283 -3.76 -31.38 18.10
#